data_AF-A0A1I5FMX2-F1
#
_entry.id   AF-A0A1I5FMX2-F1
#
_cell.length_a   1.000
_cell.length_b   1.000
_cell.length_c   1.000
_cell.angle_alpha   90.00
_cell.angle_beta   90.00
_cell.angle_gamma   90.00
#
_symmetry.space_group_name_H-M   'P 1'
#
loop_
_entity.id
_entity.type
_entity.pdbx_description
1 polymer ?
#
loop_
_entity_poly.entity_id
_entity_poly.type
_entity_poly.pdbx_seq_one_letter_code
_entity_poly.pdbx_strand_id
1 'polypeptide(L)'
;MNIDKYIKKGLIFSLIFIFIGILAGITGFVFDYHLELMRGLTVGFLPTGIGMLILYKYSNKKPELRKNIELENEERNIFINTKAGYMAFWICYFYVFLAVLLNQIVDIPVTPFLIITLCLMPIVYFALVIIYHKKY
;
A
#
# COMPACT_ATOMS: atom_id res chain seq x y z
N MET A 1 18.72 1.14 -12.60
CA MET A 1 17.51 0.49 -13.18
C MET A 1 17.01 1.33 -14.35
N ASN A 2 16.43 0.74 -15.41
CA ASN A 2 15.83 1.53 -16.51
C ASN A 2 14.51 2.19 -16.03
N ILE A 3 14.52 3.51 -15.92
CA ILE A 3 13.41 4.33 -15.39
C ILE A 3 12.15 4.21 -16.24
N ASP A 4 12.26 4.15 -17.56
CA ASP A 4 11.11 4.03 -18.44
C ASP A 4 10.39 2.67 -18.22
N LYS A 5 11.16 1.61 -17.96
CA LYS A 5 10.61 0.29 -17.58
C LYS A 5 9.91 0.35 -16.22
N TYR A 6 10.44 1.11 -15.26
CA TYR A 6 9.82 1.30 -13.94
C TYR A 6 8.50 2.08 -14.05
N ILE A 7 8.50 3.20 -14.77
CA ILE A 7 7.30 4.02 -15.03
C ILE A 7 6.23 3.17 -15.73
N LYS A 8 6.61 2.37 -16.73
CA LYS A 8 5.67 1.48 -17.43
C LYS A 8 5.04 0.46 -16.48
N LYS A 9 5.81 -0.12 -15.55
CA LYS A 9 5.25 -1.01 -14.51
C LYS A 9 4.29 -0.25 -13.59
N GLY A 10 4.65 0.97 -13.16
CA GLY A 10 3.79 1.83 -12.34
C GLY A 10 2.43 2.10 -12.99
N LEU A 11 2.41 2.35 -14.31
CA LEU A 11 1.18 2.51 -15.09
C LEU A 11 0.33 1.23 -15.17
N ILE A 12 0.97 0.06 -15.28
CA ILE A 12 0.24 -1.21 -15.27
C ILE A 12 -0.42 -1.43 -13.91
N PHE A 13 0.33 -1.22 -12.82
CA PHE A 13 -0.24 -1.31 -11.48
C PHE A 13 -1.37 -0.31 -11.29
N SER A 14 -1.21 0.94 -11.73
CA SER A 14 -2.26 1.95 -11.58
C SER A 14 -3.56 1.52 -12.25
N LEU A 15 -3.49 0.90 -13.44
CA LEU A 15 -4.67 0.36 -14.12
C LEU A 15 -5.29 -0.82 -13.37
N ILE A 16 -4.48 -1.71 -12.79
CA ILE A 16 -4.97 -2.83 -11.96
C ILE A 16 -5.71 -2.29 -10.73
N PHE A 17 -5.14 -1.30 -10.03
CA PHE A 17 -5.78 -0.67 -8.87
C PHE A 17 -7.11 0.00 -9.24
N ILE A 18 -7.16 0.74 -10.35
CA ILE A 18 -8.39 1.34 -10.86
C ILE A 18 -9.43 0.24 -11.17
N PHE A 19 -9.02 -0.82 -11.86
CA PHE A 19 -9.91 -1.92 -12.23
C PHE A 19 -10.52 -2.63 -11.01
N ILE A 20 -9.70 -2.93 -10.00
CA ILE A 20 -10.17 -3.51 -8.73
C ILE A 20 -11.13 -2.55 -8.02
N GLY A 21 -10.82 -1.26 -7.98
CA GLY A 21 -11.69 -0.25 -7.38
C GLY A 21 -13.05 -0.13 -8.08
N ILE A 22 -13.07 -0.19 -9.43
CA ILE A 22 -14.32 -0.18 -10.21
C ILE A 22 -15.14 -1.45 -9.97
N LEU A 23 -14.50 -2.63 -9.99
CA LEU A 23 -15.19 -3.89 -9.72
C LEU A 23 -15.79 -3.92 -8.31
N ALA A 24 -15.05 -3.47 -7.30
CA ALA A 24 -15.55 -3.32 -5.94
C ALA A 24 -16.73 -2.34 -5.90
N GLY A 25 -16.64 -1.21 -6.60
CA GLY A 25 -17.72 -0.24 -6.66
C GLY A 25 -19.00 -0.80 -7.29
N ILE A 26 -18.87 -1.53 -8.40
CA ILE A 26 -20.02 -2.15 -9.07
C ILE A 26 -20.64 -3.23 -8.17
N THR A 27 -19.82 -4.15 -7.65
CA THR A 27 -20.32 -5.24 -6.79
C THR A 27 -20.95 -4.74 -5.50
N GLY A 28 -20.37 -3.70 -4.88
CA GLY A 28 -20.92 -3.08 -3.68
C GLY A 28 -22.18 -2.27 -3.95
N PHE A 29 -22.12 -1.25 -4.81
CA PHE A 29 -23.20 -0.27 -4.97
C PHE A 29 -24.35 -0.74 -5.87
N VAL A 30 -24.09 -1.64 -6.84
CA VAL A 30 -25.12 -2.11 -7.79
C VAL A 30 -25.76 -3.41 -7.33
N PHE A 31 -24.96 -4.35 -6.80
CA PHE A 31 -25.43 -5.68 -6.39
C PHE A 31 -25.65 -5.81 -4.88
N ASP A 32 -25.42 -4.75 -4.10
CA ASP A 32 -25.50 -4.71 -2.63
C ASP A 32 -24.68 -5.81 -1.92
N TYR A 33 -23.62 -6.29 -2.58
CA TYR A 33 -22.79 -7.37 -2.07
C TYR A 33 -21.77 -6.82 -1.08
N HIS A 34 -21.96 -7.11 0.21
CA HIS A 34 -21.08 -6.65 1.30
C HIS A 34 -20.71 -5.16 1.16
N LEU A 35 -21.74 -4.30 1.01
CA LEU A 35 -21.61 -2.88 0.68
C LEU A 35 -20.50 -2.15 1.44
N GLU A 36 -20.43 -2.33 2.76
CA GLU A 36 -19.40 -1.68 3.60
C GLU A 36 -17.97 -2.10 3.26
N LEU A 37 -17.75 -3.41 3.00
CA LEU A 37 -16.43 -3.93 2.62
C LEU A 37 -16.04 -3.47 1.22
N MET A 38 -16.99 -3.54 0.28
CA MET A 38 -16.77 -3.11 -1.11
C MET A 38 -16.57 -1.61 -1.24
N ARG A 39 -17.25 -0.81 -0.40
CA ARG A 39 -16.99 0.63 -0.27
C ARG A 39 -15.56 0.89 0.20
N GLY A 40 -15.09 0.16 1.22
CA GLY A 40 -13.71 0.24 1.69
C GLY A 40 -12.68 -0.06 0.59
N LEU A 41 -12.90 -1.14 -0.17
CA LEU A 41 -12.04 -1.48 -1.31
C LEU A 41 -12.07 -0.42 -2.40
N THR A 42 -13.25 0.12 -2.73
CA THR A 42 -13.39 1.18 -3.73
C THR A 42 -12.61 2.43 -3.31
N VAL A 43 -12.80 2.90 -2.08
CA VAL A 43 -12.14 4.11 -1.56
C VAL A 43 -10.64 3.91 -1.37
N GLY A 44 -10.17 2.68 -1.10
CA GLY A 44 -8.74 2.38 -1.04
C GLY A 44 -8.09 2.30 -2.43
N PHE A 45 -8.62 1.45 -3.31
CA PHE A 45 -7.96 1.10 -4.57
C PHE A 45 -8.16 2.15 -5.66
N LEU A 46 -9.35 2.74 -5.78
CA LEU A 46 -9.67 3.65 -6.87
C LEU A 46 -8.86 4.95 -6.81
N PRO A 47 -8.84 5.71 -5.68
CA PRO A 47 -8.05 6.93 -5.59
C PRO A 47 -6.54 6.66 -5.70
N THR A 48 -6.07 5.55 -5.12
CA THR A 48 -4.66 5.13 -5.22
C THR A 48 -4.26 4.88 -6.67
N GLY A 49 -5.07 4.13 -7.41
CA GLY A 49 -4.84 3.87 -8.83
C GLY A 49 -4.87 5.14 -9.68
N ILE A 50 -5.83 6.04 -9.45
CA ILE A 50 -5.89 7.34 -10.14
C ILE A 50 -4.66 8.20 -9.82
N GLY A 51 -4.27 8.29 -8.55
CA GLY A 51 -3.08 9.03 -8.11
C GLY A 51 -1.80 8.52 -8.76
N MET A 52 -1.60 7.19 -8.76
CA MET A 52 -0.47 6.56 -9.44
C MET A 52 -0.50 6.83 -10.95
N LEU A 53 -1.67 6.71 -11.60
CA LEU A 53 -1.82 6.95 -13.03
C LEU A 53 -1.38 8.38 -13.39
N ILE A 54 -1.85 9.37 -12.63
CA ILE A 54 -1.47 10.77 -12.82
C ILE A 54 0.05 10.92 -12.61
N LEU A 55 0.59 10.43 -11.50
CA LEU A 55 2.02 10.57 -11.19
C LEU A 55 2.92 9.99 -12.29
N TYR A 56 2.66 8.76 -12.74
CA TYR A 56 3.47 8.10 -13.76
C TYR A 56 3.21 8.59 -15.19
N LYS A 57 1.99 9.06 -15.51
CA LYS A 57 1.69 9.61 -16.84
C LYS A 57 2.30 11.00 -17.02
N TYR A 58 2.33 11.81 -15.96
CA TYR A 58 2.88 13.17 -15.99
C TYR A 58 4.38 13.23 -15.70
N SER A 59 5.00 12.19 -15.14
CA SER A 59 6.46 12.16 -14.93
C SER A 59 7.25 12.29 -16.24
N ASN A 60 6.76 11.75 -17.36
CA ASN A 60 7.39 11.94 -18.67
C ASN A 60 7.34 13.38 -19.18
N LYS A 61 6.39 14.19 -18.69
CA LYS A 61 6.20 15.59 -19.10
C LYS A 61 6.82 16.59 -18.14
N LYS A 62 7.13 16.18 -16.90
CA LYS A 62 7.67 17.04 -15.84
C LYS A 62 9.01 16.46 -15.34
N PRO A 63 10.15 17.09 -15.67
CA PRO A 63 11.48 16.56 -15.31
C PRO A 63 11.67 16.44 -13.80
N GLU A 64 11.05 17.32 -13.00
CA GLU A 64 11.08 17.25 -11.53
C GLU A 64 10.45 15.96 -10.99
N LEU A 65 9.29 15.56 -11.52
CA LEU A 65 8.62 14.32 -11.11
C LEU A 65 9.42 13.09 -11.53
N ARG A 66 10.03 13.13 -12.72
CA ARG A 66 10.92 12.07 -13.19
C ARG A 66 12.14 11.94 -12.28
N LYS A 67 12.76 13.06 -11.91
CA LYS A 67 13.89 13.09 -10.99
C LYS A 67 13.52 12.53 -9.61
N ASN A 68 12.33 12.83 -9.09
CA ASN A 68 11.89 12.24 -7.82
C ASN A 68 11.76 10.71 -7.90
N ILE A 69 11.24 10.18 -9.00
CA ILE A 69 11.16 8.72 -9.24
C ILE A 69 12.57 8.12 -9.38
N GLU A 70 13.53 8.85 -9.93
CA GLU A 70 14.93 8.45 -9.99
C GLU A 70 15.55 8.40 -8.58
N LEU A 71 15.32 9.42 -7.76
CA LEU A 71 15.79 9.49 -6.38
C LEU A 71 15.19 8.38 -5.49
N GLU A 72 13.93 8.01 -5.70
CA GLU A 72 13.32 6.84 -5.02
C GLU A 72 14.07 5.53 -5.33
N ASN A 73 14.72 5.46 -6.49
CA ASN A 73 15.46 4.29 -6.97
C ASN A 73 16.97 4.39 -6.73
N GLU A 74 17.44 5.37 -5.94
CA GLU A 74 18.81 5.38 -5.46
C GLU A 74 19.06 4.25 -4.45
N GLU A 75 20.29 3.74 -4.42
CA GLU A 75 20.66 2.60 -3.57
C GLU A 75 20.33 2.83 -2.10
N ARG A 76 20.53 4.05 -1.58
CA ARG A 76 20.19 4.42 -0.20
C ARG A 76 18.69 4.31 0.06
N ASN A 77 17.85 4.82 -0.84
CA ASN A 77 16.41 4.72 -0.70
C ASN A 77 15.91 3.30 -0.83
N ILE A 78 16.45 2.53 -1.78
CA ILE A 78 16.15 1.09 -1.91
C ILE A 78 16.52 0.35 -0.63
N PHE A 79 17.70 0.62 -0.06
CA PHE A 79 18.14 0.03 1.20
C PHE A 79 17.21 0.38 2.36
N ILE A 80 16.87 1.67 2.53
CA ILE A 80 15.97 2.13 3.59
C ILE A 80 14.60 1.47 3.47
N ASN A 81 13.99 1.49 2.28
CA ASN A 81 12.66 0.90 2.05
C ASN A 81 12.68 -0.61 2.24
N THR A 82 13.73 -1.31 1.77
CA THR A 82 13.87 -2.76 1.97
C THR A 82 14.01 -3.12 3.45
N LYS A 83 14.84 -2.36 4.19
CA LYS A 83 15.04 -2.56 5.62
C LYS A 83 13.77 -2.26 6.42
N ALA A 84 13.07 -1.18 6.08
CA ALA A 84 11.80 -0.81 6.69
C ALA A 84 10.73 -1.88 6.42
N GLY A 85 10.62 -2.36 5.17
CA GLY A 85 9.71 -3.44 4.78
C GLY A 85 9.96 -4.74 5.55
N TYR A 86 11.23 -5.16 5.63
CA TYR A 86 11.61 -6.36 6.39
C TYR A 86 11.24 -6.26 7.86
N MET A 87 11.54 -5.13 8.51
CA MET A 87 11.23 -4.92 9.91
C MET A 87 9.72 -4.77 10.16
N ALA A 88 9.00 -4.08 9.26
CA ALA A 88 7.55 -3.97 9.33
C ALA A 88 6.88 -5.34 9.22
N PHE A 89 7.37 -6.19 8.33
CA PHE A 89 6.91 -7.58 8.22
C PHE A 89 7.08 -8.32 9.54
N TRP A 90 8.26 -8.30 10.15
CA TRP A 90 8.49 -9.02 11.41
C TRP A 90 7.65 -8.48 12.57
N ILE A 91 7.50 -7.15 12.68
CA ILE A 91 6.64 -6.54 13.69
C ILE A 91 5.19 -6.99 13.51
N CYS A 92 4.68 -6.94 12.28
CA CYS A 92 3.30 -7.38 11.99
C CYS A 92 3.14 -8.88 12.21
N TYR A 93 4.15 -9.68 11.88
CA TYR A 93 4.14 -11.13 12.12
C TYR A 93 4.05 -11.45 13.62
N PHE A 94 4.88 -10.81 14.45
CA PHE A 94 4.80 -10.97 15.91
C PHE A 94 3.46 -10.48 16.47
N TYR A 95 2.93 -9.37 15.96
CA TYR A 95 1.60 -8.89 16.31
C TYR A 95 0.51 -9.93 16.02
N VAL A 96 0.46 -10.47 14.80
CA VAL A 96 -0.53 -11.50 14.42
C VAL A 96 -0.34 -12.77 15.26
N PHE A 97 0.90 -13.20 15.48
CA PHE A 97 1.21 -14.35 16.32
C PHE A 97 0.66 -14.18 17.76
N LEU A 98 0.90 -13.02 18.38
CA LEU A 98 0.38 -12.71 19.72
C LEU A 98 -1.15 -12.64 19.72
N ALA A 99 -1.76 -12.04 18.69
CA ALA A 99 -3.22 -11.97 18.58
C ALA A 99 -3.86 -13.36 18.50
N VAL A 100 -3.25 -14.30 17.77
CA VAL A 100 -3.72 -15.69 17.68
C VAL A 100 -3.65 -16.40 19.03
N LEU A 101 -2.57 -16.22 19.79
CA LEU A 101 -2.45 -16.78 21.14
C LEU A 101 -3.50 -16.19 22.10
N LEU A 102 -3.69 -14.87 22.05
CA LEU A 102 -4.64 -14.17 22.92
C LEU A 102 -6.10 -14.47 22.59
N ASN A 103 -6.41 -14.82 21.33
CA ASN A 103 -7.76 -15.21 20.92
C ASN A 103 -8.27 -16.48 21.64
N GLN A 104 -7.39 -17.28 22.24
CA GLN A 104 -7.80 -18.41 23.07
C GLN A 104 -8.30 -17.98 24.47
N ILE A 105 -8.04 -16.74 24.85
CA ILE A 105 -8.29 -16.20 26.19
C ILE A 105 -9.37 -15.10 26.13
N VAL A 106 -9.40 -14.33 25.05
CA VAL A 106 -10.31 -13.21 24.84
C VAL A 106 -11.02 -13.40 23.51
N ASP A 107 -12.34 -13.24 23.49
CA ASP A 107 -13.11 -13.25 22.25
C ASP A 107 -12.83 -11.97 21.45
N ILE A 108 -12.03 -12.11 20.39
CA ILE A 108 -11.64 -10.98 19.53
C ILE A 108 -12.57 -10.96 18.31
N PRO A 109 -13.39 -9.91 18.12
CA PRO A 109 -14.22 -9.81 16.93
C PRO A 109 -13.35 -9.72 15.67
N VAL A 110 -13.57 -10.65 14.73
CA VAL A 110 -12.71 -10.87 13.56
C VAL A 110 -12.66 -9.66 12.63
N THR A 111 -13.81 -9.06 12.32
CA THR A 111 -13.90 -7.93 11.37
C THR A 111 -13.05 -6.72 11.78
N PRO A 112 -13.20 -6.13 12.98
CA PRO A 112 -12.37 -5.00 13.39
C PRO A 112 -10.89 -5.39 13.54
N PHE A 113 -10.59 -6.62 13.97
CA PHE A 113 -9.22 -7.13 14.01
C PHE A 113 -8.56 -7.14 12.62
N LEU A 114 -9.27 -7.61 11.60
CA LEU A 114 -8.78 -7.61 10.21
C LEU A 114 -8.58 -6.19 9.67
N ILE A 115 -9.48 -5.26 9.98
CA ILE A 115 -9.35 -3.84 9.58
C ILE A 115 -8.09 -3.22 10.21
N ILE A 116 -7.86 -3.44 11.51
CA ILE A 116 -6.66 -2.95 12.20
C ILE A 116 -5.40 -3.57 11.59
N THR A 117 -5.42 -4.87 11.34
CA THR A 117 -4.30 -5.61 10.74
C THR A 117 -3.93 -5.06 9.35
N LEU A 118 -4.93 -4.73 8.53
CA LEU A 118 -4.74 -4.14 7.20
C LEU A 118 -4.00 -2.79 7.27
N CYS A 119 -4.34 -1.96 8.27
CA CYS A 119 -3.74 -0.64 8.45
C CYS A 119 -2.39 -0.66 9.16
N LEU A 120 -2.14 -1.69 10.00
CA LEU A 120 -0.94 -1.75 10.83
C LEU A 120 0.34 -1.81 9.99
N MET A 121 0.36 -2.62 8.94
CA MET A 121 1.56 -2.80 8.12
C MET A 121 2.00 -1.51 7.42
N PRO A 122 1.13 -0.75 6.71
CA PRO A 122 1.48 0.56 6.20
C PRO A 122 1.98 1.54 7.27
N ILE A 123 1.32 1.59 8.43
CA ILE A 123 1.70 2.51 9.53
C ILE A 123 3.11 2.20 10.03
N VAL A 124 3.38 0.92 10.34
CA VAL A 124 4.69 0.48 10.83
C VAL A 124 5.76 0.70 9.76
N TYR A 125 5.45 0.40 8.50
CA TYR A 125 6.34 0.63 7.36
C TYR A 125 6.75 2.10 7.26
N PHE A 126 5.79 3.03 7.17
CA PHE A 126 6.10 4.45 7.01
C PHE A 126 6.80 5.03 8.25
N ALA A 127 6.43 4.59 9.46
CA ALA A 127 7.14 4.97 10.67
C ALA A 127 8.63 4.56 10.60
N LEU A 128 8.92 3.33 10.17
CA LEU A 128 10.28 2.84 10.01
C LEU A 128 11.05 3.56 8.88
N VAL A 129 10.39 3.84 7.75
CA VAL A 129 11.00 4.63 6.66
C VAL A 129 11.44 6.00 7.17
N ILE A 130 10.60 6.70 7.95
CA ILE A 130 10.92 8.01 8.53
C ILE A 130 12.10 7.90 9.51
N ILE A 131 12.09 6.88 10.37
CA ILE A 131 13.17 6.66 11.35
C ILE A 131 14.49 6.36 10.63
N TYR A 132 14.47 5.51 9.60
CA TYR A 132 15.67 5.12 8.87
C TYR A 132 16.22 6.24 7.97
N HIS A 133 15.38 7.10 7.40
CA HIS A 133 15.83 8.32 6.73
C HIS A 133 16.58 9.30 7.65
N LYS A 134 16.23 9.33 8.94
CA LYS A 134 16.95 10.15 9.93
C LYS A 134 18.25 9.52 10.39
N LYS A 135 18.37 8.20 10.28
CA LYS A 135 19.50 7.42 10.81
C LYS A 135 20.62 7.20 9.79
N TYR A 136 20.26 6.94 8.54
CA TYR A 136 21.15 6.68 7.41
C TYR A 136 21.03 7.80 6.40
#